data_AF-A0A1I7ZS99-F1
#
_entry.id   AF-A0A1I7ZS99-F1
#
_cell.length_a   1.000
_cell.length_b   1.000
_cell.length_c   1.000
_cell.angle_alpha   90.00
_cell.angle_beta   90.00
_cell.angle_gamma   90.00
#
_symmetry.space_group_name_H-M   'P 1'
#
loop_
_entity.id
_entity.type
_entity.pdbx_description
1 polymer ?
#
loop_
_entity_poly.entity_id
_entity_poly.type
_entity_poly.pdbx_seq_one_letter_code
_entity_poly.pdbx_strand_id
1 'polypeptide(L)'
;MNAKADIDAETIFSPFVLTVVGCCYVVLAFICLSVNVILLVSGWFLYIGLSLSLALDRLLFFVIGSREKCSAASMIVLGFSWLLALAYLVAFLLPDFDFGYCCSHSYLHWFYTEENGAVILKKTEIVVDFSVLSLIFILYFVLFLFLMKMRKVAKTKVQMQSFKVELRILIVAAFSFVYESTYLLWFFWGVNLLPNSPYRHIITTFLWIIDSGFFAVSTLLFTSSLRERVKRIVTTSRTTTISRF
;
A
#
# COMPACT_ATOMS: atom_id res chain seq x y z
N MET A 1 22.88 -29.75 2.30
CA MET A 1 21.74 -29.12 1.60
C MET A 1 21.55 -27.72 2.16
N ASN A 2 21.91 -26.71 1.36
CA ASN A 2 21.95 -25.29 1.73
C ASN A 2 20.56 -24.64 1.62
N ALA A 3 19.66 -24.93 2.56
CA ALA A 3 18.34 -24.27 2.62
C ALA A 3 18.39 -22.81 3.13
N LYS A 4 19.58 -22.26 3.39
CA LYS A 4 19.77 -20.93 3.97
C LYS A 4 19.92 -19.81 2.92
N ALA A 5 20.15 -20.15 1.65
CA ALA A 5 20.35 -19.17 0.59
C ALA A 5 19.07 -18.84 -0.21
N ASP A 6 18.08 -19.74 -0.25
CA ASP A 6 16.85 -19.53 -1.03
C ASP A 6 15.77 -18.70 -0.33
N ILE A 7 15.82 -18.60 1.00
CA ILE A 7 14.82 -17.84 1.78
C ILE A 7 15.02 -16.32 1.62
N ASP A 8 16.22 -15.86 1.26
CA ASP A 8 16.52 -14.43 1.15
C ASP A 8 16.14 -13.82 -0.21
N ALA A 9 15.84 -14.62 -1.24
CA ALA A 9 15.57 -14.12 -2.59
C ALA A 9 14.08 -13.87 -2.85
N GLU A 10 13.20 -14.80 -2.46
CA GLU A 10 11.76 -14.71 -2.78
C GLU A 10 10.99 -13.82 -1.80
N THR A 11 11.33 -13.81 -0.51
CA THR A 11 10.60 -13.00 0.50
C THR A 11 10.91 -11.50 0.40
N ILE A 12 11.95 -11.12 -0.36
CA ILE A 12 12.38 -9.73 -0.57
C ILE A 12 11.80 -9.13 -1.87
N PHE A 13 11.36 -9.97 -2.81
CA PHE A 13 10.91 -9.52 -4.12
C PHE A 13 9.54 -8.80 -4.08
N SER A 14 8.63 -9.26 -3.22
CA SER A 14 7.27 -8.69 -3.11
C SER A 14 7.22 -7.20 -2.68
N PRO A 15 7.84 -6.77 -1.56
CA PRO A 15 7.77 -5.37 -1.15
C PRO A 15 8.55 -4.43 -2.08
N PHE A 16 9.62 -4.91 -2.72
CA PHE A 16 10.41 -4.08 -3.63
C PHE A 16 9.68 -3.79 -4.94
N VAL A 17 8.99 -4.77 -5.53
CA VAL A 17 8.17 -4.57 -6.72
C VAL A 17 7.01 -3.62 -6.42
N LEU A 18 6.33 -3.77 -5.27
CA LEU A 18 5.30 -2.84 -4.82
C LEU A 18 5.81 -1.41 -4.64
N THR A 19 7.00 -1.24 -4.04
CA THR A 19 7.57 0.09 -3.79
C THR A 19 8.07 0.77 -5.08
N VAL A 20 8.69 0.01 -5.99
CA VAL A 20 9.23 0.55 -7.26
C VAL A 20 8.11 0.85 -8.26
N VAL A 21 7.10 -0.02 -8.35
CA VAL A 21 5.94 0.21 -9.23
C VAL A 21 5.13 1.39 -8.69
N GLY A 22 4.84 1.45 -7.38
CA GLY A 22 4.13 2.59 -6.79
C GLY A 22 4.86 3.91 -6.97
N CYS A 23 6.17 3.96 -6.72
CA CYS A 23 6.94 5.21 -6.77
C CYS A 23 7.18 5.72 -8.21
N CYS A 24 7.33 4.82 -9.20
CA CYS A 24 7.43 5.22 -10.61
C CYS A 24 6.11 5.74 -11.18
N TYR A 25 4.96 5.17 -10.76
CA TYR A 25 3.66 5.63 -11.22
C TYR A 25 3.31 7.03 -10.71
N VAL A 26 3.64 7.37 -9.46
CA VAL A 26 3.36 8.68 -8.88
C VAL A 26 4.11 9.82 -9.58
N VAL A 27 5.34 9.57 -10.04
CA VAL A 27 6.15 10.59 -10.73
C VAL A 27 5.71 10.77 -12.21
N LEU A 28 5.34 9.69 -12.90
CA LEU A 28 4.80 9.76 -14.27
C LEU A 28 3.36 10.31 -14.30
N ALA A 29 2.59 10.13 -13.22
CA ALA A 29 1.22 10.61 -13.09
C ALA A 29 1.09 12.15 -13.11
N PHE A 30 2.18 12.90 -12.91
CA PHE A 30 2.12 14.35 -12.82
C PHE A 30 2.02 15.08 -14.18
N ILE A 31 2.19 14.39 -15.32
CA ILE A 31 2.33 15.04 -16.65
C ILE A 31 1.05 14.94 -17.53
N CYS A 32 0.06 14.11 -17.19
CA CYS A 32 -1.18 13.91 -17.97
C CYS A 32 -2.43 13.99 -17.05
N LEU A 33 -2.92 15.21 -16.77
CA LEU A 33 -3.73 15.54 -15.59
C LEU A 33 -4.95 14.64 -15.31
N SER A 34 -5.78 14.26 -16.29
CA SER A 34 -7.06 13.57 -16.04
C SER A 34 -6.96 12.04 -16.00
N VAL A 35 -6.30 11.42 -16.99
CA VAL A 35 -6.14 9.96 -17.05
C VAL A 35 -5.33 9.45 -15.85
N ASN A 36 -4.37 10.26 -15.39
CA ASN A 36 -3.50 9.88 -14.30
C ASN A 36 -4.18 9.83 -12.93
N VAL A 37 -5.22 10.65 -12.69
CA VAL A 37 -5.95 10.61 -11.42
C VAL A 37 -6.76 9.30 -11.31
N ILE A 38 -7.44 8.90 -12.38
CA ILE A 38 -8.20 7.64 -12.40
C ILE A 38 -7.26 6.44 -12.19
N LEU A 39 -6.08 6.46 -12.81
CA LEU A 39 -5.06 5.43 -12.60
C LEU A 39 -4.52 5.43 -11.17
N LEU A 40 -4.38 6.61 -10.56
CA LEU A 40 -3.90 6.76 -9.20
C LEU A 40 -4.93 6.18 -8.20
N VAL A 41 -6.22 6.51 -8.36
CA VAL A 41 -7.29 5.99 -7.49
C VAL A 41 -7.52 4.49 -7.70
N SER A 42 -7.52 3.99 -8.94
CA SER A 42 -7.59 2.53 -9.16
C SER A 42 -6.34 1.80 -8.65
N GLY A 43 -5.16 2.45 -8.76
CA GLY A 43 -3.91 1.98 -8.17
C GLY A 43 -3.96 1.88 -6.64
N TRP A 44 -4.68 2.78 -5.97
CA TRP A 44 -4.93 2.73 -4.53
C TRP A 44 -5.64 1.43 -4.11
N PHE A 45 -6.74 1.08 -4.79
CA PHE A 45 -7.45 -0.17 -4.51
C PHE A 45 -6.60 -1.41 -4.78
N LEU A 46 -5.79 -1.36 -5.85
CA LEU A 46 -4.83 -2.43 -6.13
C LEU A 46 -3.81 -2.55 -4.99
N TYR A 47 -3.27 -1.43 -4.49
CA TYR A 47 -2.32 -1.39 -3.38
C TYR A 47 -2.90 -1.98 -2.09
N ILE A 48 -4.13 -1.59 -1.72
CA ILE A 48 -4.83 -2.13 -0.55
C ILE A 48 -5.07 -3.64 -0.72
N GLY A 49 -5.51 -4.08 -1.90
CA GLY A 49 -5.73 -5.50 -2.19
C GLY A 49 -4.44 -6.33 -2.17
N LEU A 50 -3.34 -5.81 -2.72
CA LEU A 50 -2.01 -6.43 -2.64
C LEU A 50 -1.52 -6.54 -1.20
N SER A 51 -1.78 -5.52 -0.38
CA SER A 51 -1.46 -5.55 1.06
C SER A 51 -2.25 -6.63 1.80
N LEU A 52 -3.52 -6.85 1.43
CA LEU A 52 -4.35 -7.95 1.94
C LEU A 52 -3.80 -9.32 1.51
N SER A 53 -3.47 -9.49 0.23
CA SER A 53 -2.88 -10.72 -0.29
C SER A 53 -1.58 -11.08 0.44
N LEU A 54 -0.71 -10.11 0.68
CA LEU A 54 0.54 -10.29 1.44
C LEU A 54 0.29 -10.68 2.91
N ALA A 55 -0.67 -10.04 3.57
CA ALA A 55 -1.02 -10.35 4.95
C ALA A 55 -1.56 -11.78 5.07
N LEU A 56 -2.41 -12.20 4.13
CA LEU A 56 -2.94 -13.56 4.08
C LEU A 56 -1.85 -14.59 3.79
N ASP A 57 -0.97 -14.33 2.83
CA ASP A 57 0.13 -15.23 2.48
C ASP A 57 1.02 -15.53 3.69
N ARG A 58 1.40 -14.48 4.43
CA ARG A 58 2.15 -14.60 5.68
C ARG A 58 1.40 -15.42 6.72
N LEU A 59 0.11 -15.15 6.92
CA LEU A 59 -0.69 -15.91 7.88
C LEU A 59 -0.74 -17.40 7.51
N LEU A 60 -1.04 -17.71 6.25
CA LEU A 60 -1.17 -19.09 5.77
C LEU A 60 0.15 -19.86 5.89
N PHE A 61 1.27 -19.20 5.57
CA PHE A 61 2.61 -19.77 5.74
C PHE A 61 2.85 -20.28 7.18
N PHE A 62 2.46 -19.50 8.19
CA PHE A 62 2.64 -19.89 9.59
C PHE A 62 1.59 -20.86 10.12
N VAL A 63 0.36 -20.85 9.57
CA VAL A 63 -0.75 -21.66 10.08
C VAL A 63 -0.80 -23.05 9.44
N ILE A 64 -0.72 -23.14 8.11
CA ILE A 64 -0.99 -24.38 7.37
C ILE A 64 0.30 -25.17 7.11
N GLY A 65 1.44 -24.48 6.96
CA GLY A 65 2.74 -25.12 6.69
C GLY A 65 2.86 -25.87 5.35
N SER A 66 1.79 -25.92 4.54
CA SER A 66 1.78 -26.55 3.20
C SER A 66 1.81 -25.47 2.12
N ARG A 67 2.94 -25.38 1.40
CA ARG A 67 3.20 -24.34 0.40
C ARG A 67 2.19 -24.33 -0.75
N GLU A 68 1.74 -25.50 -1.20
CA GLU A 68 0.84 -25.62 -2.36
C GLU A 68 -0.55 -25.02 -2.08
N LYS A 69 -1.16 -25.36 -0.94
CA LYS A 69 -2.48 -24.84 -0.56
C LYS A 69 -2.45 -23.34 -0.25
N CYS A 70 -1.35 -22.87 0.34
CA CYS A 70 -1.16 -21.45 0.63
C CYS A 70 -1.08 -20.63 -0.66
N SER A 71 -0.32 -21.11 -1.65
CA SER A 71 -0.15 -20.44 -2.94
C SER A 71 -1.49 -20.21 -3.66
N ALA A 72 -2.35 -21.24 -3.69
CA ALA A 72 -3.66 -21.13 -4.34
C ALA A 72 -4.55 -20.04 -3.72
N ALA A 73 -4.62 -19.98 -2.38
CA ALA A 73 -5.43 -18.97 -1.69
C ALA A 73 -4.90 -17.55 -1.89
N SER A 74 -3.58 -17.36 -1.78
CA SER A 74 -2.93 -16.05 -2.04
C SER A 74 -3.18 -15.58 -3.49
N MET A 75 -3.12 -16.50 -4.46
CA MET A 75 -3.41 -16.20 -5.87
C MET A 75 -4.87 -15.81 -6.12
N ILE A 76 -5.83 -16.44 -5.42
CA ILE A 76 -7.25 -16.08 -5.52
C ILE A 76 -7.47 -14.64 -5.01
N VAL A 77 -6.91 -14.31 -3.85
CA VAL A 77 -7.02 -12.95 -3.28
C VAL A 77 -6.31 -11.92 -4.16
N LEU A 78 -5.17 -12.28 -4.73
CA LEU A 78 -4.47 -11.44 -5.71
C LEU A 78 -5.34 -11.19 -6.94
N GLY A 79 -5.96 -12.22 -7.50
CA GLY A 79 -6.89 -12.09 -8.63
C GLY A 79 -8.08 -11.19 -8.29
N PHE A 80 -8.67 -11.35 -7.11
CA PHE A 80 -9.75 -10.48 -6.63
C PHE A 80 -9.31 -9.02 -6.49
N SER A 81 -8.09 -8.78 -6.03
CA SER A 81 -7.52 -7.42 -5.89
C SER A 81 -7.40 -6.71 -7.24
N TRP A 82 -6.95 -7.43 -8.27
CA TRP A 82 -6.89 -6.91 -9.65
C TRP A 82 -8.29 -6.67 -10.23
N LEU A 83 -9.23 -7.58 -10.00
CA LEU A 83 -10.62 -7.41 -10.43
C LEU A 83 -11.27 -6.19 -9.77
N LEU A 84 -11.02 -5.97 -8.48
CA LEU A 84 -11.51 -4.79 -7.76
C LEU A 84 -10.95 -3.50 -8.35
N ALA A 85 -9.63 -3.43 -8.55
CA ALA A 85 -8.98 -2.26 -9.15
C ALA A 85 -9.50 -1.99 -10.58
N LEU A 86 -9.69 -3.03 -11.39
CA LEU A 86 -10.25 -2.92 -12.74
C LEU A 86 -11.70 -2.47 -12.71
N ALA A 87 -12.52 -2.97 -11.76
CA ALA A 87 -13.91 -2.56 -11.62
C ALA A 87 -14.02 -1.07 -11.27
N TYR A 88 -13.20 -0.57 -10.36
CA TYR A 88 -13.13 0.86 -10.05
C TYR A 88 -12.62 1.69 -11.23
N LEU A 89 -11.59 1.21 -11.94
CA LEU A 89 -11.09 1.85 -13.15
C LEU A 89 -12.20 2.02 -14.20
N VAL A 90 -12.96 0.96 -14.47
CA VAL A 90 -14.09 1.00 -15.40
C VAL A 90 -15.20 1.92 -14.88
N ALA A 91 -15.50 1.90 -13.58
CA ALA A 91 -16.48 2.79 -12.97
C ALA A 91 -16.12 4.26 -13.19
N PHE A 92 -14.86 4.66 -12.93
CA PHE A 92 -14.39 6.04 -13.14
C PHE A 92 -14.32 6.47 -14.61
N LEU A 93 -14.35 5.53 -15.57
CA LEU A 93 -14.43 5.85 -17.01
C LEU A 93 -15.88 6.14 -17.46
N LEU A 94 -16.88 5.86 -16.62
CA LEU A 94 -18.28 6.18 -16.91
C LEU A 94 -18.58 7.65 -16.59
N PRO A 95 -19.38 8.34 -17.42
CA PRO A 95 -19.59 9.79 -17.31
C PRO A 95 -20.28 10.24 -16.02
N ASP A 96 -21.10 9.39 -15.38
CA ASP A 96 -21.84 9.74 -14.15
C ASP A 96 -21.05 9.49 -12.84
N PHE A 97 -19.82 8.99 -12.98
CA PHE A 97 -18.95 8.53 -11.89
C PHE A 97 -17.64 9.32 -11.86
N ASP A 98 -17.69 10.58 -12.31
CA ASP A 98 -16.48 11.37 -12.46
C ASP A 98 -15.79 11.66 -11.12
N PHE A 99 -14.47 11.53 -11.15
CA PHE A 99 -13.57 11.89 -10.07
C PHE A 99 -12.60 12.92 -10.65
N GLY A 100 -13.10 14.16 -10.74
CA GLY A 100 -12.63 15.12 -11.73
C GLY A 100 -12.21 16.48 -11.17
N TYR A 101 -11.37 17.15 -11.97
CA TYR A 101 -10.91 18.51 -11.72
C TYR A 101 -12.03 19.52 -11.95
N CYS A 102 -12.41 20.25 -10.90
CA CYS A 102 -13.27 21.42 -11.09
C CYS A 102 -12.41 22.62 -11.54
N CYS A 103 -12.29 22.84 -12.85
CA CYS A 103 -11.51 23.94 -13.43
C CYS A 103 -12.08 25.34 -13.13
N SER A 104 -13.30 25.43 -12.59
CA SER A 104 -14.05 26.67 -12.40
C SER A 104 -13.32 27.73 -11.58
N HIS A 105 -12.39 27.32 -10.71
CA HIS A 105 -11.74 28.21 -9.73
C HIS A 105 -10.20 28.11 -9.71
N SER A 106 -9.59 27.59 -10.77
CA SER A 106 -8.12 27.55 -10.97
C SER A 106 -7.31 26.72 -9.95
N TYR A 107 -7.95 25.89 -9.12
CA TYR A 107 -7.27 24.97 -8.20
C TYR A 107 -7.52 23.50 -8.54
N LEU A 108 -6.51 22.65 -8.31
CA LEU A 108 -6.58 21.20 -8.48
C LEU A 108 -7.42 20.61 -7.34
N HIS A 109 -8.71 20.43 -7.58
CA HIS A 109 -9.62 19.74 -6.67
C HIS A 109 -9.76 18.27 -7.09
N TRP A 110 -9.26 17.35 -6.25
CA TRP A 110 -9.38 15.91 -6.46
C TRP A 110 -10.42 15.35 -5.49
N PHE A 111 -11.67 15.38 -5.91
CA PHE A 111 -12.76 14.85 -5.11
C PHE A 111 -13.96 14.46 -5.98
N TYR A 112 -14.83 13.64 -5.40
CA TYR A 112 -16.09 13.23 -6.00
C TYR A 112 -16.97 14.42 -6.38
N THR A 113 -17.56 14.38 -7.58
CA THR A 113 -18.58 15.33 -8.02
C THR A 113 -19.91 15.10 -7.26
N GLU A 114 -20.86 16.04 -7.38
CA GLU A 114 -22.18 15.92 -6.75
C GLU A 114 -23.15 15.03 -7.54
N GLU A 115 -22.68 14.35 -8.58
CA GLU A 115 -23.48 13.45 -9.39
C GLU A 115 -23.89 12.19 -8.62
N ASN A 116 -25.04 11.62 -8.96
CA ASN A 116 -25.59 10.47 -8.24
C ASN A 116 -24.64 9.26 -8.27
N GLY A 117 -23.97 9.00 -9.39
CA GLY A 117 -23.01 7.91 -9.52
C GLY A 117 -21.77 8.13 -8.65
N ALA A 118 -21.17 9.32 -8.69
CA ALA A 118 -20.05 9.71 -7.84
C ALA A 118 -20.38 9.59 -6.33
N VAL A 119 -21.58 9.97 -5.89
CA VAL A 119 -22.02 9.82 -4.49
C VAL A 119 -22.13 8.35 -4.07
N ILE A 120 -22.65 7.49 -4.94
CA ILE A 120 -22.73 6.04 -4.70
C ILE A 120 -21.31 5.45 -4.61
N LEU A 121 -20.42 5.84 -5.51
CA LEU A 121 -19.05 5.36 -5.56
C LEU A 121 -18.28 5.76 -4.30
N LYS A 122 -18.41 7.02 -3.87
CA LYS A 122 -17.85 7.52 -2.60
C LYS A 122 -18.31 6.70 -1.39
N LYS A 123 -19.61 6.41 -1.29
CA LYS A 123 -20.14 5.58 -0.18
C LYS A 123 -19.59 4.15 -0.23
N THR A 124 -19.45 3.62 -1.43
CA THR A 124 -18.91 2.27 -1.66
C THR A 124 -17.43 2.21 -1.31
N GLU A 125 -16.63 3.18 -1.75
CA GLU A 125 -15.21 3.32 -1.40
C GLU A 125 -15.01 3.35 0.12
N ILE A 126 -15.78 4.15 0.86
CA ILE A 126 -15.71 4.18 2.33
C ILE A 126 -15.90 2.78 2.91
N VAL A 127 -16.91 2.04 2.47
CA VAL A 127 -17.17 0.69 2.99
C VAL A 127 -16.05 -0.27 2.62
N VAL A 128 -15.60 -0.24 1.36
CA VAL A 128 -14.53 -1.11 0.86
C VAL A 128 -13.23 -0.85 1.60
N ASP A 129 -12.76 0.40 1.66
CA ASP A 129 -11.47 0.75 2.28
C ASP A 129 -11.43 0.38 3.76
N PHE A 130 -12.45 0.76 4.53
CA PHE A 130 -12.52 0.41 5.95
C PHE A 130 -12.62 -1.11 6.17
N SER A 131 -13.38 -1.82 5.33
CA SER A 131 -13.51 -3.28 5.45
C SER A 131 -12.19 -4.01 5.17
N VAL A 132 -11.47 -3.62 4.12
CA VAL A 132 -10.21 -4.27 3.73
C VAL A 132 -9.10 -3.92 4.72
N LEU A 133 -8.98 -2.66 5.15
CA LEU A 133 -8.00 -2.27 6.17
C LEU A 133 -8.26 -2.98 7.51
N SER A 134 -9.51 -3.09 7.92
CA SER A 134 -9.89 -3.85 9.13
C SER A 134 -9.51 -5.33 9.00
N LEU A 135 -9.75 -5.93 7.83
CA LEU A 135 -9.38 -7.33 7.56
C LEU A 135 -7.86 -7.52 7.61
N ILE A 136 -7.09 -6.61 7.01
CA ILE A 136 -5.61 -6.62 7.08
C ILE A 136 -5.14 -6.57 8.54
N PHE A 137 -5.71 -5.68 9.34
CA PHE A 137 -5.38 -5.56 10.76
C PHE A 137 -5.69 -6.84 11.54
N ILE A 138 -6.87 -7.43 11.32
CA ILE A 138 -7.25 -8.71 11.95
C ILE A 138 -6.28 -9.83 11.56
N LEU A 139 -5.93 -9.97 10.28
CA LEU A 139 -4.99 -11.00 9.83
C LEU A 139 -3.62 -10.86 10.50
N TYR A 140 -3.09 -9.63 10.57
CA TYR A 140 -1.83 -9.35 11.26
C TYR A 140 -1.93 -9.59 12.78
N PHE A 141 -3.05 -9.24 13.41
CA PHE A 141 -3.28 -9.52 14.82
C PHE A 141 -3.35 -11.03 15.10
N VAL A 142 -4.02 -11.82 14.25
CA VAL A 142 -4.05 -13.28 14.36
C VAL A 142 -2.63 -13.84 14.18
N LEU A 143 -1.90 -13.38 13.17
CA LEU A 143 -0.50 -13.76 12.95
C LEU A 143 0.36 -13.48 14.20
N PHE A 144 0.17 -12.33 14.84
CA PHE A 144 0.85 -11.99 16.09
C PHE A 144 0.56 -12.98 17.22
N LEU A 145 -0.71 -13.34 17.42
CA LEU A 145 -1.10 -14.32 18.44
C LEU A 145 -0.45 -15.69 18.17
N PHE A 146 -0.39 -16.11 16.90
CA PHE A 146 0.31 -17.34 16.51
C PHE A 146 1.81 -17.27 16.81
N LEU A 147 2.46 -16.15 16.48
CA LEU A 147 3.88 -15.93 16.78
C LEU A 147 4.15 -15.93 18.30
N MET A 148 3.28 -15.31 19.10
CA MET A 148 3.37 -15.36 20.56
C MET A 148 3.22 -16.79 21.11
N LYS A 149 2.33 -17.59 20.53
CA LYS A 149 2.16 -19.00 20.88
C LYS A 149 3.42 -19.80 20.55
N MET A 150 3.99 -19.62 19.35
CA MET A 150 5.22 -20.30 18.93
C MET A 150 6.44 -19.88 19.76
N ARG A 151 6.52 -18.63 20.21
CA ARG A 151 7.59 -18.15 21.09
C ARG A 151 7.70 -18.96 22.38
N LYS A 152 6.58 -19.44 22.94
CA LYS A 152 6.60 -20.28 24.15
C LYS A 152 7.24 -21.65 23.91
N VAL A 153 7.26 -22.11 22.66
CA VAL A 153 7.79 -23.43 22.26
C VAL A 153 9.23 -23.33 21.72
N ALA A 154 9.61 -22.16 21.19
CA ALA A 154 10.90 -21.95 20.54
C ALA A 154 12.08 -21.95 21.51
N LYS A 155 12.97 -22.95 21.38
CA LYS A 155 14.21 -23.08 22.18
C LYS A 155 15.49 -22.70 21.41
N THR A 156 15.42 -22.54 20.08
CA THR A 156 16.62 -22.34 19.23
C THR A 156 16.82 -20.89 18.79
N LYS A 157 18.09 -20.46 18.69
CA LYS A 157 18.48 -19.09 18.29
C LYS A 157 17.96 -18.68 16.91
N VAL A 158 17.80 -19.62 15.97
CA VAL A 158 17.29 -19.35 14.61
C VAL A 158 15.82 -18.90 14.64
N GLN A 159 14.99 -19.53 15.45
CA GLN A 159 13.57 -19.17 15.61
C GLN A 159 13.41 -17.78 16.24
N MET A 160 14.30 -17.40 17.18
CA MET A 160 14.29 -16.05 17.76
C MET A 160 14.59 -14.95 16.73
N GLN A 161 15.45 -15.22 15.74
CA GLN A 161 15.78 -14.23 14.71
C GLN A 161 14.59 -14.00 13.76
N SER A 162 13.93 -15.07 13.33
CA SER A 162 12.69 -14.99 12.54
C SER A 162 11.61 -14.21 13.30
N PHE A 163 11.40 -14.51 14.59
CA PHE A 163 10.43 -13.79 15.42
C PHE A 163 10.67 -12.27 15.49
N LYS A 164 11.93 -11.82 15.59
CA LYS A 164 12.25 -10.38 15.63
C LYS A 164 11.90 -9.68 14.32
N VAL A 165 12.11 -10.34 13.18
CA VAL A 165 11.77 -9.79 11.86
C VAL A 165 10.26 -9.69 11.73
N GLU A 166 9.52 -10.73 12.11
CA GLU A 166 8.05 -10.72 12.02
C GLU A 166 7.42 -9.70 12.98
N LEU A 167 7.92 -9.59 14.20
CA LEU A 167 7.44 -8.57 15.16
C LEU A 167 7.67 -7.15 14.61
N ARG A 168 8.80 -6.92 13.94
CA ARG A 168 9.07 -5.63 13.29
C ARG A 168 8.05 -5.34 12.20
N ILE A 169 7.75 -6.33 11.36
CA ILE A 169 6.74 -6.22 10.29
C ILE A 169 5.37 -5.90 10.88
N LEU A 170 4.97 -6.58 11.97
CA LEU A 170 3.71 -6.31 12.65
C LEU A 170 3.63 -4.89 13.20
N ILE A 171 4.71 -4.40 13.82
CA ILE A 171 4.77 -3.02 14.34
C ILE A 171 4.56 -2.04 13.18
N VAL A 172 5.23 -2.26 12.04
CA VAL A 172 5.05 -1.44 10.84
C VAL A 172 3.61 -1.51 10.33
N ALA A 173 3.00 -2.70 10.27
CA ALA A 173 1.62 -2.87 9.85
C ALA A 173 0.63 -2.16 10.79
N ALA A 174 0.86 -2.20 12.11
CA ALA A 174 0.03 -1.50 13.08
C ALA A 174 0.15 0.03 12.94
N PHE A 175 1.36 0.56 12.78
CA PHE A 175 1.57 1.98 12.51
C PHE A 175 0.92 2.41 11.19
N SER A 176 1.09 1.61 10.14
CA SER A 176 0.44 1.84 8.84
C SER A 176 -1.07 1.86 9.01
N PHE A 177 -1.67 0.87 9.68
CA PHE A 177 -3.11 0.83 9.90
C PHE A 177 -3.64 2.06 10.64
N VAL A 178 -2.96 2.51 11.71
CA VAL A 178 -3.38 3.71 12.45
C VAL A 178 -3.27 4.96 11.58
N TYR A 179 -2.18 5.09 10.83
CA TYR A 179 -1.97 6.19 9.91
C TYR A 179 -3.04 6.21 8.81
N GLU A 180 -3.23 5.10 8.10
CA GLU A 180 -4.22 4.93 7.02
C GLU A 180 -5.65 5.17 7.51
N SER A 181 -6.01 4.61 8.67
CA SER A 181 -7.35 4.82 9.25
C SER A 181 -7.57 6.28 9.63
N THR A 182 -6.56 6.94 10.20
CA THR A 182 -6.64 8.37 10.54
C THR A 182 -6.74 9.22 9.28
N TYR A 183 -5.98 8.87 8.24
CA TYR A 183 -6.01 9.52 6.94
C TYR A 183 -7.39 9.39 6.30
N LEU A 184 -7.98 8.20 6.22
CA LEU A 184 -9.32 8.00 5.66
C LEU A 184 -10.41 8.68 6.48
N LEU A 185 -10.33 8.61 7.81
CA LEU A 185 -11.26 9.34 8.68
C LEU A 185 -11.19 10.85 8.43
N TRP A 186 -9.98 11.39 8.29
CA TRP A 186 -9.79 12.78 7.95
C TRP A 186 -10.30 13.09 6.53
N PHE A 187 -9.99 12.25 5.55
CA PHE A 187 -10.34 12.45 4.14
C PHE A 187 -11.85 12.49 3.92
N PHE A 188 -12.61 11.56 4.51
CA PHE A 188 -14.05 11.49 4.31
C PHE A 188 -14.86 12.39 5.24
N TRP A 189 -14.45 12.53 6.51
CA TRP A 189 -15.20 13.31 7.51
C TRP A 189 -14.49 14.61 7.90
N GLY A 190 -13.18 14.57 8.13
CA GLY A 190 -12.40 15.75 8.54
C GLY A 190 -12.43 16.88 7.52
N VAL A 191 -12.47 16.55 6.23
CA VAL A 191 -12.59 17.53 5.15
C VAL A 191 -13.91 18.34 5.22
N ASN A 192 -14.97 17.79 5.82
CA ASN A 192 -16.22 18.53 6.04
C ASN A 192 -16.18 19.46 7.26
N LEU A 193 -15.18 19.33 8.13
CA LEU A 193 -14.96 20.26 9.25
C LEU A 193 -14.30 21.57 8.81
N LEU A 194 -13.65 21.56 7.65
CA LEU A 194 -13.04 22.76 7.09
C LEU A 194 -14.11 23.62 6.40
N PRO A 195 -14.13 24.95 6.62
CA PRO A 195 -15.04 25.84 5.91
C PRO A 195 -14.79 25.76 4.40
N ASN A 196 -15.87 25.93 3.61
CA ASN A 196 -15.84 25.95 2.15
C ASN A 196 -14.97 27.10 1.64
N SER A 197 -13.68 26.83 1.56
CA SER A 197 -12.61 27.76 1.22
C SER A 197 -11.60 27.04 0.34
N PRO A 198 -10.82 27.75 -0.50
CA PRO A 198 -9.80 27.14 -1.34
C PRO A 198 -8.76 26.34 -0.55
N TYR A 199 -8.56 26.66 0.73
CA TYR A 199 -7.67 25.93 1.64
C TYR A 199 -8.05 24.46 1.80
N ARG A 200 -9.36 24.14 1.80
CA ARG A 200 -9.83 22.75 1.89
C ARG A 200 -9.24 21.90 0.79
N HIS A 201 -9.27 22.40 -0.45
CA HIS A 201 -8.77 21.69 -1.62
C HIS A 201 -7.24 21.55 -1.62
N ILE A 202 -6.53 22.62 -1.22
CA ILE A 202 -5.06 22.58 -1.10
C ILE A 202 -4.63 21.54 -0.06
N ILE A 203 -5.30 21.52 1.10
CA ILE A 203 -4.99 20.58 2.18
C ILE A 203 -5.25 19.14 1.74
N THR A 204 -6.39 18.86 1.08
CA THR A 204 -6.70 17.50 0.61
C THR A 204 -5.70 16.99 -0.42
N THR A 205 -5.34 17.84 -1.39
CA THR A 205 -4.36 17.47 -2.43
C THR A 205 -2.97 17.26 -1.83
N PHE A 206 -2.57 18.12 -0.89
CA PHE A 206 -1.29 17.98 -0.20
C PHE A 206 -1.21 16.70 0.64
N LEU A 207 -2.30 16.35 1.33
CA LEU A 207 -2.40 15.11 2.09
C LEU A 207 -2.29 13.87 1.17
N TRP A 208 -2.95 13.85 0.02
CA TRP A 208 -2.81 12.79 -0.99
C TRP A 208 -1.37 12.62 -1.49
N ILE A 209 -0.67 13.73 -1.75
CA ILE A 209 0.73 13.71 -2.20
C ILE A 209 1.63 13.14 -1.11
N ILE A 210 1.46 13.58 0.14
CA ILE A 210 2.21 13.06 1.28
C ILE A 210 1.96 11.56 1.41
N ASP A 211 0.69 11.15 1.36
CA ASP A 211 0.28 9.77 1.54
C ASP A 211 0.96 8.82 0.54
N SER A 212 0.94 9.22 -0.73
CA SER A 212 1.59 8.51 -1.84
C SER A 212 3.10 8.27 -1.60
N GLY A 213 3.78 9.21 -0.95
CA GLY A 213 5.23 9.11 -0.64
C GLY A 213 5.53 8.48 0.72
N PHE A 214 4.61 8.60 1.68
CA PHE A 214 4.83 8.20 3.06
C PHE A 214 5.09 6.71 3.20
N PHE A 215 4.38 5.87 2.43
CA PHE A 215 4.59 4.43 2.45
C PHE A 215 5.99 4.03 1.97
N ALA A 216 6.47 4.65 0.88
CA ALA A 216 7.80 4.37 0.32
C ALA A 216 8.90 4.79 1.32
N VAL A 217 8.76 5.98 1.93
CA VAL A 217 9.69 6.48 2.95
C VAL A 217 9.67 5.58 4.18
N SER A 218 8.49 5.21 4.68
CA SER A 218 8.33 4.33 5.84
C SER A 218 8.98 2.96 5.58
N THR A 219 8.71 2.35 4.44
CA THR A 219 9.30 1.07 4.05
C THR A 219 10.83 1.14 3.96
N LEU A 220 11.36 2.24 3.40
CA LEU A 220 12.80 2.49 3.35
C LEU A 220 13.39 2.64 4.76
N LEU A 221 12.72 3.38 5.66
CA LEU A 221 13.17 3.56 7.04
C LEU A 221 13.18 2.25 7.83
N PHE A 222 12.16 1.41 7.63
CA PHE A 222 12.01 0.15 8.34
C PHE A 222 12.74 -1.03 7.72
N THR A 223 13.33 -0.91 6.53
CA THR A 223 14.05 -2.04 5.92
C THR A 223 15.53 -1.72 5.73
N SER A 224 16.39 -2.24 6.61
CA SER A 224 17.84 -1.99 6.56
C SER A 224 18.48 -2.49 5.26
N SER A 225 18.05 -3.64 4.75
CA SER A 225 18.54 -4.20 3.50
C SER A 225 18.22 -3.32 2.29
N LEU A 226 17.03 -2.70 2.25
CA LEU A 226 16.68 -1.72 1.22
C LEU A 226 17.57 -0.48 1.30
N ARG A 227 17.80 0.05 2.51
CA ARG A 227 18.72 1.19 2.70
C ARG A 227 20.12 0.89 2.20
N GLU A 228 20.66 -0.30 2.47
CA GLU A 228 21.97 -0.71 1.98
C GLU A 228 22.01 -0.85 0.44
N ARG A 229 20.93 -1.36 -0.17
CA ARG A 229 20.82 -1.43 -1.64
C ARG A 229 20.76 -0.04 -2.26
N VAL A 230 19.92 0.86 -1.73
CA VAL A 230 19.84 2.26 -2.19
C VAL A 230 21.17 2.97 -2.02
N LYS A 231 21.84 2.82 -0.86
CA LYS A 231 23.18 3.36 -0.62
C LYS A 231 24.18 2.87 -1.67
N ARG A 232 24.18 1.56 -1.99
CA ARG A 232 25.06 1.00 -3.03
C ARG A 232 24.80 1.63 -4.40
N ILE A 233 23.55 1.71 -4.84
CA ILE A 233 23.20 2.34 -6.13
C ILE A 233 23.70 3.79 -6.18
N VAL A 234 23.41 4.59 -5.14
CA VAL A 234 23.83 6.00 -5.06
C VAL A 234 25.36 6.14 -5.05
N THR A 235 26.07 5.22 -4.42
CA THR A 235 27.53 5.25 -4.34
C THR A 235 28.17 4.83 -5.67
N THR A 236 27.66 3.78 -6.31
CA THR A 236 28.13 3.31 -7.64
C THR A 236 27.93 4.37 -8.72
N SER A 237 26.82 5.11 -8.70
CA SER A 237 26.59 6.21 -9.64
C SER A 237 27.57 7.37 -9.50
N ARG A 238 28.26 7.54 -8.36
CA ARG A 238 29.27 8.59 -8.19
C ARG A 238 30.63 8.22 -8.79
N THR A 239 30.93 6.93 -8.94
CA THR A 239 32.25 6.48 -9.42
C THR A 239 32.37 6.47 -10.94
N THR A 240 31.26 6.36 -11.67
CA THR A 240 31.25 6.28 -13.16
C THR A 240 31.31 7.64 -13.87
N THR A 241 31.29 8.76 -13.16
CA THR A 241 31.33 10.11 -13.78
C THR A 241 32.75 10.67 -13.95
N ILE A 242 33.80 9.93 -13.55
CA ILE A 242 35.20 10.43 -13.56
C ILE A 242 36.11 9.45 -14.35
N SER A 243 35.90 9.29 -15.66
CA SER A 243 36.93 8.70 -16.55
C SER A 243 36.66 8.93 -18.05
N ARG A 244 36.28 10.15 -18.43
CA ARG A 244 36.29 10.57 -19.84
C ARG A 244 36.89 11.96 -19.98
N PHE A 245 38.19 12.07 -19.75
CA PHE A 245 39.06 13.08 -20.36
C PHE A 245 40.47 12.49 -20.47
#